data_AF-A0A1D7YRC8-F1
#
_entry.id   AF-A0A1D7YRC8-F1
#
_cell.length_a   1.000
_cell.length_b   1.000
_cell.length_c   1.000
_cell.angle_alpha   90.00
_cell.angle_beta   90.00
_cell.angle_gamma   90.00
#
_symmetry.space_group_name_H-M   'P 1'
#
loop_
_entity.id
_entity.type
_entity.pdbx_description
1 polymer ?
#
loop_
_entity_poly.entity_id
_entity_poly.type
_entity_poly.pdbx_seq_one_letter_code
_entity_poly.pdbx_strand_id
1 'polypeptide(L)'
;MSVFEDRRFVAALIRQVLISRLCVREAILNFPKDTEDKSIQAAFHALVHYEADEDLRARDELYREEQDDYLEFISNLLERGEDVPENIIQNYEKYYTCANIPHEGNAKGFFKGFWKFLNVKGNSEVKIK
;
A
#
# COMPACT_ATOMS: atom_id res chain seq x y z
N MET A 1 0.95 10.82 17.70
CA MET A 1 -0.50 10.65 17.47
C MET A 1 -0.91 9.41 18.22
N SER A 2 -2.16 9.30 18.65
CA SER A 2 -2.67 8.03 19.18
C SER A 2 -2.81 7.02 18.04
N VAL A 3 -2.71 5.72 18.34
CA VAL A 3 -2.88 4.64 17.34
C VAL A 3 -4.20 4.80 16.57
N PHE A 4 -5.27 5.21 17.24
CA PHE A 4 -6.56 5.46 16.62
C PHE A 4 -6.55 6.65 15.64
N GLU A 5 -5.87 7.75 15.98
CA GLU A 5 -5.70 8.89 15.08
C GLU A 5 -4.85 8.51 13.85
N ASP A 6 -3.81 7.71 14.05
CA ASP A 6 -2.97 7.20 12.96
C ASP A 6 -3.77 6.33 11.99
N ARG A 7 -4.62 5.43 12.50
CA ARG A 7 -5.53 4.62 11.67
C ARG A 7 -6.50 5.49 10.86
N ARG A 8 -7.15 6.47 11.50
CA ARG A 8 -8.06 7.40 10.81
C ARG A 8 -7.34 8.24 9.75
N PHE A 9 -6.10 8.64 10.02
CA PHE A 9 -5.29 9.37 9.07
C PHE A 9 -4.94 8.50 7.85
N VAL A 10 -4.51 7.25 8.07
CA VAL A 10 -4.24 6.30 6.99
C VAL A 10 -5.49 6.01 6.16
N ALA A 11 -6.65 5.84 6.80
CA ALA A 11 -7.93 5.69 6.10
C ALA A 11 -8.22 6.88 5.16
N ALA A 12 -7.93 8.10 5.62
CA ALA A 12 -8.09 9.30 4.81
C ALA A 12 -7.09 9.38 3.64
N LEU A 13 -5.87 8.87 3.80
CA LEU A 13 -4.89 8.78 2.71
C LEU A 13 -5.37 7.81 1.62
N ILE A 14 -5.80 6.61 2.00
CA ILE A 14 -6.32 5.59 1.05
C ILE A 14 -7.49 6.14 0.25
N ARG A 15 -8.47 6.76 0.91
CA ARG A 15 -9.63 7.34 0.21
C ARG A 15 -9.24 8.42 -0.79
N GLN A 16 -8.26 9.27 -0.44
CA GLN A 16 -7.77 10.30 -1.36
C GLN A 16 -7.08 9.70 -2.59
N VAL A 17 -6.40 8.56 -2.44
CA VAL A 17 -5.84 7.79 -3.56
C VAL A 17 -6.95 7.26 -4.46
N LEU A 18 -7.95 6.58 -3.89
CA LEU A 18 -9.07 5.99 -4.65
C LEU A 18 -9.83 7.03 -5.49
N ILE A 19 -10.04 8.24 -4.95
CA ILE A 19 -10.71 9.33 -5.69
C ILE A 19 -9.75 10.17 -6.54
N SER A 20 -8.51 9.71 -6.74
CA SER A 20 -7.48 10.38 -7.55
C SER A 20 -7.15 11.82 -7.11
N ARG A 21 -7.35 12.16 -5.84
CA ARG A 21 -6.94 13.46 -5.26
C ARG A 21 -5.51 13.48 -4.76
N LEU A 22 -4.95 12.31 -4.45
CA LEU A 22 -3.60 12.12 -3.96
C LEU A 22 -2.98 10.96 -4.73
N CYS A 23 -1.73 11.08 -5.20
CA CYS A 23 -1.06 9.93 -5.79
C CYS A 23 -0.58 8.95 -4.70
N VAL A 24 -0.44 7.67 -5.04
CA VAL A 24 -0.01 6.63 -4.07
C VAL A 24 1.34 6.99 -3.44
N ARG A 25 2.26 7.57 -4.23
CA ARG A 25 3.54 8.09 -3.74
C ARG A 25 3.38 9.07 -2.57
N GLU A 26 2.52 10.06 -2.73
CA GLU A 26 2.29 11.06 -1.69
C GLU A 26 1.59 10.45 -0.48
N ALA A 27 0.66 9.53 -0.69
CA ALA A 27 0.04 8.77 0.40
C ALA A 27 1.11 8.05 1.22
N ILE A 28 1.93 7.20 0.59
CA ILE A 28 3.02 6.43 1.21
C ILE A 28 3.98 7.33 2.02
N LEU A 29 4.33 8.52 1.50
CA LEU A 29 5.21 9.45 2.19
C LEU A 29 4.62 10.03 3.48
N ASN A 30 3.30 10.07 3.58
CA ASN A 30 2.58 10.56 4.74
C ASN A 30 2.21 9.45 5.73
N PHE A 31 2.49 8.17 5.45
CA PHE A 31 2.16 7.10 6.41
C PHE A 31 2.83 7.33 7.77
N PRO A 32 2.16 6.99 8.88
CA PRO A 32 2.78 6.98 10.22
C PRO A 32 4.07 6.16 10.21
N LYS A 33 5.16 6.78 10.64
CA LYS A 33 6.48 6.14 10.73
C LYS A 33 6.58 5.31 12.00
N ASP A 34 7.42 4.27 11.96
CA ASP A 34 7.78 3.46 13.12
C ASP A 34 6.57 2.85 13.86
N THR A 35 5.46 2.60 13.15
CA THR A 35 4.25 2.03 13.74
C THR A 35 4.35 0.52 13.93
N GLU A 36 3.99 0.05 15.12
CA GLU A 36 3.84 -1.37 15.45
C GLU A 36 2.42 -1.90 15.12
N ASP A 37 1.53 -1.04 14.63
CA ASP A 37 0.16 -1.41 14.30
C ASP A 37 0.11 -2.26 13.02
N LYS A 38 -0.25 -3.53 13.17
CA LYS A 38 -0.35 -4.49 12.06
C LYS A 38 -1.37 -4.09 11.00
N SER A 39 -2.45 -3.41 11.38
CA SER A 39 -3.48 -2.96 10.43
C SER A 39 -2.95 -1.82 9.56
N ILE A 40 -2.17 -0.90 10.14
CA ILE A 40 -1.48 0.16 9.38
C ILE A 40 -0.39 -0.45 8.48
N GLN A 41 0.37 -1.44 8.95
CA GLN A 41 1.34 -2.15 8.14
C GLN A 41 0.68 -2.87 6.94
N ALA A 42 -0.43 -3.55 7.16
CA ALA A 42 -1.20 -4.21 6.10
C ALA A 42 -1.70 -3.19 5.06
N ALA A 43 -2.23 -2.05 5.52
CA ALA A 43 -2.68 -0.96 4.65
C ALA A 43 -1.54 -0.36 3.80
N PHE A 44 -0.35 -0.22 4.38
CA PHE A 44 0.84 0.22 3.64
C PHE A 44 1.18 -0.76 2.52
N HIS A 45 1.21 -2.06 2.82
CA HIS A 45 1.49 -3.09 1.82
C HIS A 45 0.43 -3.14 0.71
N ALA A 46 -0.85 -3.00 1.06
CA ALA A 46 -1.93 -2.94 0.08
C ALA A 46 -1.74 -1.79 -0.93
N LEU A 47 -1.39 -0.57 -0.46
CA LEU A 47 -1.10 0.55 -1.36
C LEU A 47 0.15 0.32 -2.22
N VAL A 48 1.18 -0.31 -1.66
CA VAL A 48 2.38 -0.68 -2.44
C VAL A 48 2.03 -1.63 -3.59
N HIS A 49 1.22 -2.65 -3.32
CA HIS A 49 0.75 -3.57 -4.35
C HIS A 49 -0.14 -2.87 -5.39
N TYR A 50 -1.03 -2.00 -4.93
CA TYR A 50 -1.88 -1.20 -5.80
C TYR A 50 -1.09 -0.38 -6.83
N GLU A 51 0.01 0.24 -6.39
CA GLU A 51 0.94 0.96 -7.28
C GLU A 51 1.71 0.01 -8.20
N ALA A 52 2.26 -1.08 -7.66
CA ALA A 52 3.06 -2.03 -8.42
C ALA A 52 2.27 -2.74 -9.53
N ASP A 53 0.96 -2.88 -9.36
CA ASP A 53 0.07 -3.55 -10.29
C ASP A 53 -0.69 -2.55 -11.19
N GLU A 54 -0.24 -1.29 -11.32
CA GLU A 54 -0.85 -0.26 -12.18
C GLU A 54 -1.09 -0.75 -13.63
N ASP A 55 -0.06 -1.32 -14.27
CA ASP A 55 -0.18 -1.86 -15.64
C ASP A 55 -1.24 -2.97 -15.74
N LEU A 56 -1.38 -3.80 -14.70
CA LEU A 56 -2.39 -4.86 -14.65
C LEU A 56 -3.80 -4.28 -14.45
N ARG A 57 -3.96 -3.31 -13.54
CA ARG A 57 -5.22 -2.59 -13.34
C ARG A 57 -5.65 -1.79 -14.57
N ALA A 58 -4.69 -1.32 -15.37
CA ALA A 58 -4.99 -0.58 -16.60
C ALA A 58 -5.54 -1.49 -17.72
N ARG A 59 -5.20 -2.79 -17.72
CA ARG A 59 -5.61 -3.75 -18.75
C ARG A 59 -6.74 -4.71 -18.34
N ASP A 60 -7.00 -4.85 -17.05
CA ASP A 60 -8.03 -5.73 -16.48
C ASP A 60 -8.95 -4.93 -15.55
N GLU A 61 -10.15 -4.63 -16.04
CA GLU A 61 -11.15 -3.82 -15.34
C GLU A 61 -11.72 -4.51 -14.10
N LEU A 62 -11.96 -5.83 -14.16
CA LEU A 62 -12.46 -6.58 -13.01
C LEU A 62 -11.41 -6.58 -11.90
N TYR A 63 -10.14 -6.82 -12.24
CA TYR A 63 -9.05 -6.79 -11.28
C TYR A 63 -8.86 -5.40 -10.66
N ARG A 64 -9.06 -4.33 -11.45
CA ARG A 64 -9.04 -2.95 -10.94
C ARG A 64 -10.14 -2.73 -9.89
N GLU A 65 -11.37 -3.13 -10.20
CA GLU A 65 -12.50 -3.01 -9.27
C GLU A 65 -12.25 -3.79 -7.98
N GLU A 66 -11.75 -5.03 -8.07
CA GLU A 66 -11.39 -5.84 -6.90
C GLU A 66 -10.34 -5.16 -6.01
N GLN A 67 -9.33 -4.52 -6.60
CA GLN A 67 -8.30 -3.78 -5.88
C GLN A 67 -8.84 -2.51 -5.21
N ASP A 68 -9.72 -1.77 -5.91
CA ASP A 68 -10.35 -0.56 -5.37
C ASP A 68 -11.27 -0.90 -4.19
N ASP A 69 -12.13 -1.92 -4.34
CA ASP A 69 -13.02 -2.44 -3.29
C ASP A 69 -12.23 -2.88 -2.05
N TYR A 70 -11.09 -3.51 -2.27
CA TYR A 70 -10.25 -4.00 -1.21
C TYR A 70 -9.59 -2.88 -0.40
N LEU A 71 -9.08 -1.84 -1.08
CA LEU A 71 -8.56 -0.65 -0.42
C LEU A 71 -9.66 0.12 0.30
N GLU A 72 -10.86 0.21 -0.29
CA GLU A 72 -12.02 0.83 0.36
C GLU A 72 -12.36 0.10 1.66
N PHE A 73 -12.43 -1.23 1.61
CA PHE A 73 -12.66 -2.08 2.79
C PHE A 73 -11.65 -1.81 3.91
N ILE A 74 -10.35 -1.82 3.60
CA ILE A 74 -9.30 -1.50 4.58
C ILE A 74 -9.51 -0.09 5.17
N SER A 75 -9.80 0.90 4.32
CA SER A 75 -10.00 2.28 4.78
C SER A 75 -11.18 2.41 5.76
N ASN A 76 -12.27 1.67 5.51
CA ASN A 76 -13.46 1.69 6.35
C ASN A 76 -13.20 1.05 7.73
N LEU A 77 -12.44 -0.04 7.79
CA LEU A 77 -12.02 -0.66 9.06
C LEU A 77 -11.17 0.30 9.88
N LEU A 78 -10.13 0.86 9.26
CA LEU A 78 -9.21 1.78 9.92
C LEU A 78 -9.91 3.05 10.44
N GLU A 79 -10.87 3.59 9.68
CA GLU A 79 -11.65 4.75 10.13
C GLU A 79 -12.46 4.46 11.39
N ARG A 80 -13.01 3.25 11.51
CA ARG A 80 -13.77 2.81 12.70
C ARG A 80 -12.86 2.41 13.86
N GLY A 81 -11.56 2.33 13.63
CA GLY A 81 -10.58 1.80 14.58
C GLY A 81 -10.65 0.28 14.72
N GLU A 82 -11.29 -0.42 13.79
CA GLU A 82 -11.35 -1.88 13.74
C GLU A 82 -10.01 -2.43 13.24
N ASP A 83 -9.68 -3.65 13.65
CA ASP A 83 -8.51 -4.35 13.15
C ASP A 83 -8.78 -4.93 11.77
N VAL A 84 -7.77 -4.89 10.90
CA VAL A 84 -7.82 -5.59 9.62
C VAL A 84 -7.85 -7.11 9.91
N PRO A 85 -8.79 -7.87 9.31
CA PRO A 85 -8.91 -9.30 9.54
C PRO A 85 -7.60 -10.08 9.34
N GLU A 86 -7.33 -11.04 10.22
CA GLU A 86 -6.08 -11.80 10.22
C GLU A 86 -5.82 -12.54 8.89
N ASN A 87 -6.87 -12.99 8.19
CA ASN A 87 -6.74 -13.63 6.87
C ASN A 87 -6.20 -12.67 5.80
N ILE A 88 -6.48 -11.38 5.93
CA ILE A 88 -5.94 -10.33 5.06
C ILE A 88 -4.49 -10.06 5.43
N ILE A 89 -4.21 -9.89 6.71
CA ILE A 89 -2.85 -9.70 7.23
C ILE A 89 -1.96 -10.84 6.73
N GLN A 90 -2.39 -12.09 6.89
CA GLN A 90 -1.67 -13.29 6.46
C GLN A 90 -1.46 -13.38 4.95
N ASN A 91 -2.38 -12.84 4.13
CA ASN A 91 -2.22 -12.80 2.69
C ASN A 91 -1.04 -11.91 2.29
N TYR A 92 -0.83 -10.84 3.05
CA TYR A 92 0.33 -9.97 2.89
C TYR A 92 1.56 -10.49 3.65
N GLU A 93 1.43 -11.22 4.79
CA GLU A 93 2.54 -11.72 5.66
C GLU A 93 3.64 -12.48 4.91
N LYS A 94 3.29 -13.14 3.81
CA LYS A 94 4.26 -13.81 2.93
C LYS A 94 5.30 -12.84 2.34
N TYR A 95 4.99 -11.55 2.31
CA TYR A 95 5.83 -10.46 1.83
C TYR A 95 6.39 -9.58 2.98
N TYR A 96 6.04 -9.83 4.25
CA TYR A 96 6.44 -9.03 5.44
C TYR A 96 7.90 -9.21 5.88
N THR A 97 8.71 -10.05 5.24
CA THR A 97 10.15 -10.12 5.57
C THR A 97 10.85 -8.76 5.38
N CYS A 98 10.21 -7.80 4.71
CA CYS A 98 10.58 -6.40 4.69
C CYS A 98 9.34 -5.49 4.79
N ALA A 99 8.63 -5.46 5.92
CA ALA A 99 7.85 -4.28 6.28
C ALA A 99 8.80 -3.11 6.58
N ASN A 100 9.48 -2.60 5.55
CA ASN A 100 10.31 -1.40 5.65
C ASN A 100 9.40 -0.18 5.57
N ILE A 101 8.54 0.01 6.57
CA ILE A 101 7.99 1.33 6.81
C ILE A 101 9.21 2.27 6.97
N PRO A 102 9.31 3.38 6.23
CA PRO A 102 10.51 4.19 6.23
C PRO A 102 10.84 4.71 7.65
N HIS A 103 11.85 4.10 8.29
CA HIS A 103 12.42 4.57 9.54
C HIS A 103 13.13 5.92 9.33
N GLU A 104 13.08 6.83 10.31
CA GLU A 104 13.61 8.20 10.23
C GLU A 104 15.07 8.32 9.73
N GLY A 105 15.89 7.26 9.86
CA GLY A 105 17.28 7.23 9.41
C GLY A 105 17.54 6.66 8.00
N ASN A 106 16.60 5.91 7.40
CA ASN A 106 16.86 5.09 6.19
C ASN A 106 15.90 5.33 5.02
N ALA A 107 14.98 6.29 5.15
CA ALA A 107 13.99 6.64 4.13
C ALA A 107 14.60 6.79 2.72
N LYS A 108 15.69 7.56 2.56
CA LYS A 108 16.34 7.76 1.23
C LYS A 108 16.82 6.45 0.57
N GLY A 109 17.30 5.48 1.35
CA GLY A 109 17.80 4.20 0.86
C GLY A 109 16.69 3.22 0.52
N PHE A 110 15.68 3.13 1.39
CA PHE A 110 14.46 2.35 1.14
C PHE A 110 13.76 2.83 -0.12
N PHE A 111 13.56 4.15 -0.27
CA PHE A 111 12.97 4.72 -1.48
C PHE A 111 13.78 4.34 -2.72
N LYS A 112 15.11 4.50 -2.74
CA LYS A 112 15.91 4.14 -3.93
C LYS A 112 15.77 2.66 -4.32
N GLY A 113 15.67 1.75 -3.35
CA GLY A 113 15.43 0.32 -3.59
C GLY A 113 13.99 0.03 -4.03
N PHE A 114 13.02 0.66 -3.37
CA PHE A 114 11.58 0.57 -3.65
C PHE A 114 11.24 1.11 -5.05
N TRP A 115 11.78 2.26 -5.44
CA TRP A 115 11.62 2.82 -6.77
C TRP A 115 12.34 2.00 -7.84
N LYS A 116 13.50 1.40 -7.52
CA LYS A 116 14.12 0.43 -8.44
C LYS A 116 13.26 -0.83 -8.58
N PHE A 117 12.60 -1.29 -7.51
CA PHE A 117 11.68 -2.42 -7.56
C PHE A 117 10.44 -2.12 -8.40
N LEU A 118 9.79 -0.96 -8.21
CA LEU A 118 8.64 -0.53 -9.01
C LEU A 118 9.02 -0.26 -10.48
N ASN A 119 10.22 0.27 -10.74
CA ASN A 119 10.68 0.62 -12.09
C ASN A 119 11.36 -0.54 -12.84
N VAL A 120 11.46 -1.75 -12.25
CA VAL A 120 12.14 -2.92 -12.88
C VAL A 120 11.19 -3.83 -13.69
N LYS A 121 9.86 -3.63 -13.64
CA LYS A 121 8.89 -4.41 -14.44
C LYS A 121 8.52 -3.79 -15.80
N GLY A 122 9.22 -2.74 -16.25
CA GLY A 122 8.98 -2.13 -17.57
C GLY A 122 9.71 -2.77 -18.76
N ASN A 123 10.41 -3.89 -18.61
CA ASN A 123 11.10 -4.52 -19.75
C ASN A 123 11.21 -6.05 -19.64
N SER A 124 10.12 -6.74 -19.97
CA SER A 124 10.20 -8.10 -20.48
C SER A 124 9.59 -8.13 -21.87
N GLU A 125 10.37 -7.69 -22.86
CA GLU A 125 10.21 -8.13 -24.24
C GLU A 125 10.22 -9.67 -24.26
N VAL A 126 9.03 -10.27 -24.31
CA VAL A 126 8.89 -11.67 -24.70
C VAL A 126 9.17 -11.73 -26.20
N LYS A 127 10.43 -11.98 -26.55
CA LYS A 127 10.80 -12.40 -27.91
C LYS A 127 10.22 -13.77 -28.15
N ILE A 128 9.11 -13.82 -28.89
CA ILE A 128 8.63 -15.03 -29.54
C ILE A 128 9.66 -15.40 -30.61
N LYS A 129 10.26 -16.59 -30.48
CA LYS A 129 10.92 -17.31 -31.57
C LYS A 129 10.10 -18.53 -31.90
#